data_AF-A0A060CBV1-F1
#
_entry.id   AF-A0A060CBV1-F1
#
_cell.length_a   1.000
_cell.length_b   1.000
_cell.length_c   1.000
_cell.angle_alpha   90.00
_cell.angle_beta   90.00
_cell.angle_gamma   90.00
#
_symmetry.space_group_name_H-M   'P 1'
#
loop_
_entity.id
_entity.type
_entity.pdbx_description
1 polymer ?
#
loop_
_entity_poly.entity_id
_entity_poly.type
_entity_poly.pdbx_seq_one_letter_code
_entity_poly.pdbx_strand_id
1 'polypeptide(L)' 'MESVVKEAKSDKLDKAPGSDGFPAAFFQTCWDVIKFDVWAAIRNFFRSGRLIKEANYTIITLIPKTETADRIGT' A
#
# COMPACT_ATOMS: atom_id res chain seq x y z
N MET A 1 -8.22 -11.02 -12.04
CA MET A 1 -6.82 -10.54 -11.95
C MET A 1 -6.69 -9.19 -12.63
N GLU A 2 -7.08 -9.06 -13.90
CA GLU A 2 -7.12 -7.79 -14.67
C GLU A 2 -7.74 -6.60 -13.91
N SER A 3 -8.85 -6.79 -13.20
CA SER A 3 -9.49 -5.71 -12.43
C SER A 3 -8.60 -5.16 -11.30
N VAL A 4 -7.81 -6.01 -10.66
CA VAL A 4 -6.86 -5.60 -9.59
C VAL A 4 -5.67 -4.88 -10.21
N VAL A 5 -5.20 -5.34 -11.37
CA VAL A 5 -4.10 -4.68 -12.11
C VAL A 5 -4.52 -3.29 -12.58
N LYS A 6 -5.76 -3.15 -13.07
CA LYS A 6 -6.29 -1.86 -13.50
C LYS A 6 -6.31 -0.85 -12.36
N GLU A 7 -6.75 -1.28 -11.18
CA GLU A 7 -6.77 -0.42 -9.99
C GLU A 7 -5.35 -0.06 -9.54
N ALA A 8 -4.45 -1.05 -9.45
CA ALA A 8 -3.05 -0.83 -9.06
C ALA A 8 -2.30 0.12 -10.01
N LYS A 9 -2.66 0.11 -11.30
CA LYS A 9 -2.13 1.03 -12.32
C LYS A 9 -2.82 2.39 -12.35
N SER A 10 -4.01 2.53 -11.77
CA SER A 10 -4.71 3.81 -11.66
C SER A 10 -4.14 4.69 -10.54
N ASP A 11 -3.31 4.11 -9.67
CA ASP A 11 -2.73 4.83 -8.56
C ASP A 11 -1.63 5.80 -9.02
N LYS A 12 -1.67 7.02 -8.49
CA LYS A 12 -0.69 8.08 -8.79
C LYS A 12 0.71 7.66 -8.30
N LEU A 13 1.70 7.74 -9.18
CA LEU A 13 3.09 7.32 -8.95
C LEU A 13 3.81 8.15 -7.87
N ASP A 14 3.39 9.40 -7.72
CA ASP A 14 3.91 10.44 -6.82
C ASP A 14 3.28 10.40 -5.41
N LYS A 15 2.50 9.37 -5.10
CA LYS A 15 2.03 9.13 -3.73
C LYS A 15 3.19 8.77 -2.80
N ALA A 16 3.08 9.21 -1.54
CA ALA A 16 4.02 8.85 -0.50
C ALA A 16 4.15 7.31 -0.39
N PRO A 17 5.35 6.79 -0.11
CA PRO A 17 5.57 5.36 0.02
C PRO A 17 4.72 4.76 1.16
N GLY A 18 4.40 3.48 1.03
CA GLY A 18 3.78 2.73 2.10
C GLY A 18 4.68 2.62 3.34
N SER A 19 4.17 1.99 4.39
CA SER A 19 4.94 1.65 5.59
C SER A 19 6.13 0.74 5.34
N ASP A 20 6.10 0.04 4.21
CA ASP A 20 7.14 -0.81 3.67
C ASP A 20 8.26 -0.04 2.95
N GLY A 21 8.11 1.28 2.78
CA GLY A 21 9.08 2.13 2.10
C GLY A 21 9.02 2.06 0.57
N PHE A 22 8.06 1.32 0.00
CA PHE A 22 7.93 1.19 -1.45
C PHE A 22 6.83 2.15 -1.99
N PRO A 23 7.14 2.97 -3.01
CA PRO A 23 6.13 3.77 -3.68
C PRO A 23 5.22 2.89 -4.56
N ALA A 24 4.02 3.38 -4.89
CA ALA A 24 3.12 2.69 -5.83
C ALA A 24 3.80 2.36 -7.18
N ALA A 25 4.75 3.21 -7.60
CA ALA A 25 5.58 3.01 -8.79
C ALA A 25 6.37 1.69 -8.78
N PHE A 26 6.83 1.24 -7.62
CA PHE A 26 7.54 -0.03 -7.48
C PHE A 26 6.63 -1.20 -7.88
N PHE A 27 5.42 -1.24 -7.32
CA PHE A 27 4.45 -2.31 -7.59
C PHE A 27 3.97 -2.33 -9.04
N GLN A 28 3.83 -1.16 -9.67
CA GLN A 28 3.48 -1.06 -11.08
C GLN A 28 4.61 -1.53 -11.99
N THR A 29 5.85 -1.14 -11.69
CA THR A 29 7.04 -1.46 -12.51
C THR A 29 7.43 -2.93 -12.38
N CYS A 30 7.41 -3.46 -11.16
CA CYS A 30 7.80 -4.84 -10.86
C CYS A 30 6.63 -5.83 -10.97
N TRP A 31 5.45 -5.40 -11.46
CA TRP A 31 4.24 -6.21 -11.48
C TRP A 31 4.45 -7.59 -12.13
N ASP A 32 5.18 -7.65 -13.25
CA ASP A 32 5.42 -8.91 -13.95
C ASP A 32 6.26 -9.91 -13.15
N VAL A 33 7.05 -9.43 -12.19
CA VAL A 33 7.84 -10.25 -11.28
C VAL A 33 7.00 -10.67 -10.08
N ILE A 34 6.31 -9.73 -9.43
CA ILE A 34 5.67 -9.96 -8.11
C ILE A 34 4.21 -10.44 -8.17
N LYS A 35 3.54 -10.37 -9.33
CA LYS A 35 2.09 -10.64 -9.47
C LYS A 35 1.65 -12.00 -8.94
N PHE A 36 2.49 -13.02 -9.05
CA PHE A 36 2.15 -14.37 -8.59
C PHE A 36 2.19 -14.48 -7.07
N ASP A 37 3.18 -13.85 -6.42
CA ASP A 37 3.29 -13.82 -4.97
C ASP A 37 2.16 -13.01 -4.34
N VAL A 38 1.84 -11.85 -4.93
CA VAL A 38 0.70 -11.02 -4.51
C VAL A 38 -0.61 -11.80 -4.62
N TRP A 39 -0.82 -12.52 -5.73
CA TRP A 39 -2.00 -13.35 -5.91
C TRP A 39 -2.08 -14.51 -4.88
N ALA A 40 -0.96 -15.17 -4.61
CA ALA A 40 -0.89 -16.24 -3.62
C ALA A 40 -1.22 -15.72 -2.21
N ALA A 41 -0.70 -14.55 -1.83
CA ALA A 41 -0.98 -13.90 -0.57
C ALA A 41 -2.47 -13.56 -0.42
N ILE A 42 -3.09 -12.95 -1.44
CA ILE A 42 -4.53 -12.64 -1.47
C ILE A 42 -5.35 -13.93 -1.33
N ARG A 43 -5.00 -14.99 -2.07
CA ARG A 43 -5.72 -16.27 -1.99
C ARG A 43 -5.60 -16.88 -0.60
N ASN A 44 -4.43 -16.82 0.03
CA ASN A 44 -4.22 -17.32 1.39
C ASN A 44 -5.00 -16.49 2.42
N PHE A 45 -5.10 -15.17 2.24
CA PHE A 45 -5.93 -14.31 3.08
C PHE A 45 -7.41 -14.76 3.04
N PHE A 46 -7.99 -14.93 1.85
CA PHE A 46 -9.39 -15.37 1.73
C PHE A 46 -9.64 -16.80 2.24
N ARG A 47 -8.62 -17.66 2.28
CA ARG A 47 -8.74 -19.02 2.82
C ARG A 47 -8.57 -19.09 4.34
N SER A 48 -7.65 -18.31 4.89
CA SER A 48 -7.27 -18.38 6.31
C SER A 48 -7.89 -17.28 7.17
N GLY A 49 -8.41 -16.21 6.55
CA GLY A 49 -8.83 -14.98 7.21
C GLY A 49 -7.68 -14.17 7.81
N ARG A 50 -6.42 -14.55 7.54
CA ARG A 50 -5.24 -13.94 8.14
C ARG A 50 -4.41 -13.25 7.08
N LEU A 51 -4.16 -11.96 7.28
CA LEU A 51 -3.21 -11.21 6.45
C LEU A 51 -1.81 -11.35 7.05
N ILE A 52 -0.80 -11.28 6.18
CA ILE A 52 0.60 -11.17 6.60
C ILE A 52 0.73 -9.92 7.48
N LYS A 53 1.33 -10.06 8.66
CA LYS A 53 1.34 -9.00 9.69
C LYS A 53 2.03 -7.73 9.18
N GLU A 54 3.06 -7.94 8.38
CA GLU A 54 3.88 -6.95 7.70
C GLU A 54 3.06 -6.16 6.66
N ALA A 55 2.03 -6.79 6.05
CA ALA A 55 1.13 -6.12 5.12
C ALA A 55 0.07 -5.24 5.81
N ASN A 56 -0.10 -5.35 7.14
CA ASN A 56 -1.03 -4.53 7.92
C ASN A 56 -0.39 -3.25 8.49
N TYR A 57 0.88 -2.97 8.19
CA TYR A 57 1.50 -1.73 8.64
C TYR A 57 0.98 -0.56 7.82
N THR A 58 0.48 0.48 8.49
CA THR A 58 0.05 1.73 7.86
C THR A 58 0.85 2.88 8.47
N ILE A 59 1.46 3.73 7.64
CA ILE A 59 2.02 5.01 8.11
C ILE A 59 0.87 5.99 8.28
N ILE A 60 0.66 6.45 9.50
CA ILE A 60 -0.26 7.55 9.79
C ILE A 60 0.56 8.83 9.75
N THR A 61 0.37 9.65 8.72
CA THR A 61 0.93 11.01 8.67
C THR A 61 -0.16 12.00 9.03
N LEU A 62 0.04 12.77 10.10
CA LEU A 62 -0.83 13.87 10.47
C LEU A 62 -0.52 15.07 9.59
N ILE A 63 -1.49 15.48 8.76
CA ILE A 63 -1.39 16.72 8.00
C ILE A 63 -2.09 17.82 8.80
N PRO A 64 -1.38 18.90 9.19
CA PRO A 64 -2.00 20.01 9.90
C PRO A 64 -3.05 20.69 9.02
N LYS A 65 -4.25 20.89 9.57
CA LYS A 65 -5.40 21.50 8.85
C LYS A 65 -5.42 23.04 8.93
N THR A 66 -4.59 23.64 9.78
CA THR A 66 -4.50 25.09 9.98
C THR A 66 -3.04 25.51 10.07
N GLU A 67 -2.71 26.73 9.62
CA GLU A 67 -1.35 27.28 9.57
C GLU A 67 -0.64 27.33 10.94
N THR A 68 -1.39 27.23 12.04
CA THR A 68 -0.86 27.26 13.42
C THR A 68 -0.74 25.89 14.09
N ALA A 69 -1.04 24.80 13.38
CA ALA A 69 -0.99 23.45 13.93
C ALA A 69 0.43 22.84 13.84
N ASP A 70 1.40 23.47 14.52
CA ASP A 70 2.81 23.04 14.53
C ASP A 70 3.14 21.95 15.56
N ARG A 71 2.15 21.51 16.35
CA ARG A 71 2.41 20.54 17.44
C ARG A 71 1.30 19.49 17.53
N ILE A 72 1.73 18.23 17.49
CA ILE A 72 0.95 17.09 17.95
C ILE A 72 0.86 17.24 19.46
N GLY A 73 -0.35 17.47 19.99
CA GLY A 73 -0.57 17.52 21.44
C GLY A 73 -0.25 16.15 22.05
N THR A 74 0.84 16.08 22.79
CA THR A 74 1.24 14.92 23.62
C THR A 74 0.60 14.98 24.99
#